data_AF-A0A420VJL5-F1
#
_entry.id   AF-A0A420VJL5-F1
#
_cell.length_a   1.000
_cell.length_b   1.000
_cell.length_c   1.000
_cell.angle_alpha   90.00
_cell.angle_beta   90.00
_cell.angle_gamma   90.00
#
_symmetry.space_group_name_H-M   'P 1'
#
loop_
_entity.id
_entity.type
_entity.pdbx_description
1 polymer ?
#
loop_
_entity_poly.entity_id
_entity_poly.type
_entity_poly.pdbx_seq_one_letter_code
_entity_poly.pdbx_strand_id
1 'polypeptide(L)'
;MAQEGVKKSNTRISYEYRRKKNAEEMRYQVVSFTLMIFLTILAFVAVGSGKFHPDFVVPFILLLAVVQVLFQLFYFMHMSHKGHELPKFFLYGGAFAGFLTVLAMVTIVWW
;
A
#
# COMPACT_ATOMS: atom_id res chain seq x y z
N MET A 1 -28.43 40.96 8.50
CA MET A 1 -27.66 40.44 9.65
C MET A 1 -27.91 38.93 9.92
N ALA A 2 -29.06 38.35 9.60
CA ALA A 2 -29.32 36.91 9.80
C ALA A 2 -28.50 35.96 8.88
N GLN A 3 -28.08 36.41 7.69
CA GLN A 3 -27.40 35.58 6.68
C GLN A 3 -25.93 35.26 7.02
N GLU A 4 -25.24 36.09 7.82
CA GLU A 4 -23.83 35.85 8.19
C GLU A 4 -23.67 34.75 9.25
N GLY A 5 -24.64 34.60 10.16
CA GLY A 5 -24.63 33.55 11.19
C GLY A 5 -24.76 32.14 10.60
N VAL A 6 -25.61 31.98 9.59
CA VAL A 6 -25.84 30.70 8.90
C VAL A 6 -24.58 30.25 8.15
N LYS A 7 -23.94 31.16 7.40
CA LYS A 7 -22.72 30.87 6.63
C LYS A 7 -21.54 30.49 7.52
N LYS A 8 -21.39 31.17 8.67
CA LYS A 8 -20.31 30.90 9.64
C LYS A 8 -20.49 29.55 10.34
N SER A 9 -21.73 29.14 10.66
CA SER A 9 -22.01 27.83 11.25
C SER A 9 -21.67 26.67 10.29
N ASN A 10 -22.05 26.79 9.01
CA ASN A 10 -21.83 25.76 7.99
C ASN A 10 -20.32 25.55 7.72
N THR A 11 -19.53 26.63 7.75
CA THR A 11 -18.06 26.56 7.59
C THR A 11 -17.36 25.95 8.81
N ARG A 12 -17.86 26.17 10.03
CA ARG A 12 -17.27 25.56 11.24
C ARG A 12 -17.54 24.06 11.30
N ILE A 13 -18.76 23.64 10.96
CA ILE A 13 -19.15 22.23 10.89
C ILE A 13 -18.30 21.51 9.83
N SER A 14 -18.09 22.11 8.65
CA SER A 14 -17.26 21.52 7.60
C SER A 14 -15.76 21.46 7.96
N TYR A 15 -15.23 22.43 8.71
CA TYR A 15 -13.85 22.39 9.19
C TYR A 15 -13.62 21.26 10.23
N GLU A 16 -14.48 21.17 11.24
CA GLU A 16 -14.41 20.11 12.26
C GLU A 16 -14.57 18.71 11.63
N TYR A 17 -15.45 18.57 10.62
CA TYR A 17 -15.63 17.31 9.89
C TYR A 17 -14.40 16.94 9.06
N ARG A 18 -13.79 17.91 8.36
CA ARG A 18 -12.55 17.68 7.60
C ARG A 18 -11.38 17.32 8.51
N ARG A 19 -11.27 17.94 9.69
CA ARG A 19 -10.20 17.62 10.66
C ARG A 19 -10.31 16.19 11.18
N LYS A 20 -11.53 15.75 11.54
CA LYS A 20 -11.77 14.37 11.99
C LYS A 20 -11.48 13.35 10.88
N LYS A 21 -11.95 13.64 9.66
CA LYS A 21 -11.70 12.80 8.48
C LYS A 21 -10.21 12.64 8.17
N ASN A 22 -9.45 13.74 8.14
CA ASN A 22 -8.01 13.71 7.88
C ASN A 22 -7.23 12.95 8.96
N ALA A 23 -7.66 13.05 10.23
CA ALA A 23 -7.04 12.30 11.31
C ALA A 23 -7.25 10.79 11.15
N GLU A 24 -8.41 10.35 10.66
CA GLU A 24 -8.67 8.95 10.35
C GLU A 24 -7.82 8.47 9.17
N GLU A 25 -7.72 9.26 8.10
CA GLU A 25 -6.88 8.94 6.94
C GLU A 25 -5.39 8.81 7.32
N MET A 26 -4.88 9.68 8.19
CA MET A 26 -3.52 9.56 8.72
C MET A 26 -3.31 8.30 9.56
N ARG A 27 -4.31 7.87 10.35
CA ARG A 27 -4.20 6.64 11.15
C ARG A 27 -4.07 5.41 10.27
N TYR A 28 -4.85 5.32 9.20
CA TYR A 28 -4.71 4.21 8.25
C TYR A 28 -3.32 4.20 7.63
N GLN A 29 -2.80 5.35 7.20
CA GLN A 29 -1.47 5.46 6.62
C GLN A 29 -0.36 5.01 7.59
N VAL A 30 -0.43 5.43 8.85
CA VAL A 30 0.53 5.04 9.89
C VAL A 30 0.46 3.54 10.21
N VAL A 31 -0.75 2.97 10.30
CA VAL A 31 -0.93 1.53 10.55
C VAL A 31 -0.28 0.71 9.43
N SER A 32 -0.48 1.08 8.17
CA SER A 32 0.14 0.32 7.08
C SER A 32 1.61 0.54 6.93
N PHE A 33 2.09 1.76 7.12
CA PHE A 33 3.52 2.02 7.15
C PHE A 33 4.21 1.15 8.20
N THR A 34 3.61 1.05 9.39
CA THR A 34 4.10 0.20 10.48
C THR A 34 4.05 -1.28 10.10
N LEU A 35 2.96 -1.74 9.47
CA LEU A 35 2.79 -3.13 9.06
C LEU A 35 3.79 -3.53 7.95
N MET A 36 4.11 -2.63 7.01
CA MET A 36 5.14 -2.84 5.99
C MET A 36 6.51 -3.06 6.64
N ILE A 37 6.91 -2.13 7.51
CA ILE A 37 8.18 -2.20 8.21
C ILE A 37 8.24 -3.49 9.04
N PHE A 38 7.18 -3.82 9.77
CA PHE A 38 7.11 -5.05 10.55
C PHE A 38 7.36 -6.31 9.71
N LEU A 39 6.66 -6.47 8.58
CA LEU A 39 6.82 -7.64 7.72
C LEU A 39 8.20 -7.68 7.03
N THR A 40 8.78 -6.53 6.67
CA THR A 40 10.14 -6.49 6.10
C THR A 40 11.20 -6.90 7.13
N ILE A 41 11.10 -6.41 8.37
CA ILE A 41 11.99 -6.82 9.47
C ILE A 41 11.86 -8.33 9.71
N LEU A 42 10.64 -8.87 9.68
CA LEU A 42 10.42 -10.31 9.79
C LEU A 42 11.16 -11.10 8.70
N ALA A 43 11.11 -10.63 7.45
CA ALA A 43 11.83 -11.24 6.33
C ALA A 43 13.36 -11.16 6.52
N PHE A 44 13.89 -10.00 6.92
CA PHE A 44 15.32 -9.82 7.20
C PHE A 44 15.80 -10.70 8.35
N VAL A 45 15.02 -10.85 9.42
CA VAL A 45 15.34 -11.74 10.54
C VAL A 45 15.31 -13.20 10.10
N ALA A 46 14.32 -13.60 9.30
CA ALA A 46 14.22 -14.96 8.78
C ALA A 46 15.45 -15.35 7.94
N VAL A 47 15.93 -14.46 7.07
CA VAL A 47 17.14 -14.69 6.25
C VAL A 47 18.42 -14.54 7.08
N GLY A 48 18.53 -13.44 7.84
CA GLY A 48 19.75 -13.03 8.53
C GLY A 48 20.12 -13.92 9.72
N SER A 49 19.15 -14.66 10.28
CA SER A 49 19.45 -15.64 11.32
C SER A 49 20.26 -16.85 10.82
N GLY A 50 20.28 -17.11 9.50
CA GLY A 50 21.03 -18.21 8.89
C GLY A 50 20.63 -19.62 9.37
N LYS A 51 19.54 -19.74 10.14
CA LYS A 51 19.12 -21.01 10.75
C LYS A 51 18.40 -21.96 9.78
N PHE A 52 18.06 -21.49 8.60
CA PHE A 52 17.25 -22.20 7.61
C PHE A 52 18.06 -22.47 6.35
N HIS A 53 17.85 -23.65 5.75
CA HIS A 53 18.51 -24.03 4.50
C HIS A 53 18.10 -23.09 3.35
N PRO A 54 19.01 -22.69 2.44
CA PRO A 54 18.70 -21.77 1.34
C PRO A 54 17.47 -22.19 0.52
N ASP A 55 17.30 -23.49 0.29
CA ASP A 55 16.17 -24.04 -0.47
C ASP A 55 14.80 -23.78 0.17
N PHE A 56 14.75 -23.55 1.49
CA PHE A 56 13.52 -23.17 2.20
C PHE A 56 13.38 -21.65 2.30
N VAL A 57 14.49 -20.95 2.51
CA VAL A 57 14.50 -19.48 2.69
C VAL A 57 14.07 -18.77 1.41
N VAL A 58 14.57 -19.20 0.25
CA VAL A 58 14.30 -18.57 -1.05
C VAL A 58 12.80 -18.54 -1.40
N PRO A 59 12.05 -19.65 -1.40
CA PRO A 59 10.61 -19.60 -1.67
C PRO A 59 9.84 -18.85 -0.58
N PHE A 60 10.29 -18.90 0.68
CA PHE A 60 9.66 -18.19 1.80
C PHE A 60 9.76 -16.66 1.63
N ILE A 61 10.93 -16.12 1.29
CA ILE A 61 11.09 -14.69 1.05
C ILE A 61 10.39 -14.23 -0.23
N LEU A 62 10.33 -15.06 -1.26
CA LEU A 62 9.56 -14.77 -2.48
C LEU A 62 8.07 -14.63 -2.18
N LEU A 63 7.52 -15.53 -1.35
CA LEU A 63 6.14 -15.44 -0.90
C LEU A 63 5.92 -14.15 -0.09
N LEU A 64 6.82 -13.83 0.84
CA LEU A 64 6.77 -12.56 1.58
C LEU A 64 6.88 -11.34 0.66
N ALA A 65 7.71 -11.39 -0.38
CA ALA A 65 7.86 -10.31 -1.36
C ALA A 65 6.57 -10.09 -2.17
N VAL A 66 5.90 -11.16 -2.60
CA VAL A 66 4.57 -11.05 -3.26
C VAL A 66 3.55 -10.44 -2.31
N VAL A 67 3.51 -10.89 -1.05
CA VAL A 67 2.64 -10.30 -0.02
C VAL A 67 2.96 -8.82 0.18
N GLN A 68 4.24 -8.42 0.21
CA GLN A 68 4.64 -7.02 0.27
C GLN A 68 4.08 -6.22 -0.90
N VAL A 69 4.26 -6.68 -2.15
CA VAL A 69 3.74 -6.00 -3.34
C VAL A 69 2.23 -5.85 -3.26
N LEU A 70 1.49 -6.88 -2.84
CA LEU A 70 0.03 -6.79 -2.67
C LEU A 70 -0.38 -5.78 -1.59
N PHE A 71 0.29 -5.79 -0.44
CA PHE A 71 0.04 -4.80 0.62
C PHE A 71 0.39 -3.38 0.18
N GLN A 72 1.48 -3.21 -0.59
CA GLN A 72 1.84 -1.92 -1.17
C GLN A 72 0.74 -1.44 -2.12
N LEU A 73 0.30 -2.28 -3.06
CA LEU A 73 -0.73 -1.90 -4.03
C LEU A 73 -2.10 -1.66 -3.38
N PHE A 74 -2.51 -2.53 -2.43
CA PHE A 74 -3.81 -2.45 -1.77
C PHE A 74 -3.93 -1.25 -0.83
N TYR A 75 -2.85 -0.84 -0.18
CA TYR A 75 -2.89 0.20 0.84
C TYR A 75 -2.39 1.57 0.34
N PHE A 76 -1.43 1.61 -0.58
CA PHE A 76 -1.07 2.84 -1.29
C PHE A 76 -2.27 3.36 -2.10
N MET A 77 -3.15 2.45 -2.51
CA MET A 77 -4.46 2.80 -3.04
C MET A 77 -5.53 2.69 -1.93
N HIS A 78 -5.63 3.73 -1.12
CA HIS A 78 -6.75 4.03 -0.20
C HIS A 78 -8.11 3.96 -0.94
N MET A 79 -8.59 2.74 -1.17
CA MET A 79 -9.79 2.40 -1.93
C MET A 79 -11.08 2.59 -1.11
N SER A 80 -11.00 3.29 0.02
CA SER A 80 -12.17 3.59 0.85
C SER A 80 -13.03 4.73 0.28
N HIS A 81 -12.57 5.49 -0.72
CA HIS A 81 -13.35 6.57 -1.31
C HIS A 81 -13.68 6.37 -2.80
N LYS A 82 -14.99 6.30 -3.07
CA LYS A 82 -15.68 6.16 -4.36
C LYS A 82 -15.00 6.98 -5.48
N GLY A 83 -14.72 6.33 -6.63
CA GLY A 83 -14.51 7.00 -7.93
C GLY A 83 -13.23 6.70 -8.70
N HIS A 84 -12.26 5.95 -8.17
CA HIS A 84 -10.95 5.79 -8.82
C HIS A 84 -10.78 4.42 -9.51
N GLU A 85 -11.56 4.15 -10.56
CA GLU A 85 -11.39 2.93 -11.38
C GLU A 85 -10.21 3.04 -12.36
N LEU A 86 -9.90 4.26 -12.82
CA LEU A 86 -8.81 4.54 -13.75
C LEU A 86 -7.42 4.28 -13.15
N PRO A 87 -7.12 4.69 -11.90
CA PRO A 87 -5.85 4.36 -11.24
C PRO A 87 -5.69 2.85 -10.97
N LYS A 88 -6.78 2.12 -10.67
CA LYS A 88 -6.74 0.66 -10.52
C LYS A 88 -6.34 -0.02 -11.82
N PHE A 89 -6.94 0.43 -12.93
CA PHE A 89 -6.65 -0.11 -14.25
C PHE A 89 -5.19 0.13 -14.65
N PHE A 90 -4.70 1.36 -14.46
CA PHE A 90 -3.30 1.71 -14.78
C PHE A 90 -2.31 0.96 -13.88
N LEU A 91 -2.65 0.75 -12.60
CA LEU A 91 -1.81 0.02 -11.66
C LEU A 91 -1.77 -1.48 -11.97
N TYR A 92 -2.90 -2.11 -12.27
CA TYR A 92 -2.93 -3.52 -12.68
C TYR A 92 -2.21 -3.71 -14.02
N GLY A 93 -2.37 -2.77 -14.96
CA GLY A 93 -1.61 -2.74 -16.21
C GLY A 93 -0.10 -2.57 -15.99
N GLY A 94 0.32 -1.67 -15.10
CA GLY A 94 1.73 -1.48 -14.75
C GLY A 94 2.33 -2.69 -14.02
N ALA A 95 1.58 -3.30 -13.09
CA ALA A 95 2.00 -4.53 -12.41
C ALA A 95 2.12 -5.70 -13.38
N PHE A 96 1.17 -5.84 -14.32
CA PHE A 96 1.22 -6.86 -15.37
C PHE A 96 2.38 -6.64 -16.34
N ALA A 97 2.59 -5.41 -16.80
CA ALA A 97 3.71 -5.06 -17.65
C ALA A 97 5.06 -5.32 -16.95
N GLY A 98 5.20 -4.90 -15.68
CA GLY A 98 6.40 -5.16 -14.88
C GLY A 98 6.65 -6.65 -14.66
N PHE A 99 5.60 -7.42 -14.35
CA PHE A 99 5.69 -8.87 -14.23
C PHE A 99 6.15 -9.52 -15.54
N LEU A 100 5.58 -9.11 -16.68
CA LEU A 100 6.00 -9.57 -18.01
C LEU A 100 7.45 -9.19 -18.32
N THR A 101 7.90 -7.99 -17.96
CA THR A 101 9.29 -7.56 -18.15
C THR A 101 10.26 -8.41 -17.34
N VAL A 102 9.96 -8.67 -16.06
CA VAL A 102 10.79 -9.54 -15.21
C VAL A 102 10.79 -10.96 -15.76
N LEU A 103 9.63 -11.50 -16.13
CA LEU A 103 9.53 -12.82 -16.75
C LEU A 103 10.37 -12.91 -18.03
N ALA A 104 10.24 -11.93 -18.91
CA ALA A 104 11.01 -11.87 -20.15
C ALA A 104 12.51 -11.80 -19.88
N MET A 105 12.97 -11.01 -18.90
CA MET A 105 14.39 -10.98 -18.55
C MET A 105 14.87 -12.29 -17.95
N VAL A 106 14.10 -12.91 -17.06
CA VAL A 106 14.50 -14.19 -16.43
C VAL A 106 14.46 -15.34 -17.45
N THR A 107 13.52 -15.37 -18.40
CA THR A 107 13.42 -16.47 -19.38
C THR A 107 14.27 -16.28 -20.63
N ILE A 108 14.48 -15.04 -21.09
CA ILE A 108 15.21 -14.75 -22.35
C ILE A 108 16.70 -14.50 -22.09
N VAL A 109 17.08 -13.88 -20.95
CA VAL A 109 18.49 -13.55 -20.67
C VAL A 109 19.23 -14.67 -19.94
N TRP A 110 18.51 -15.53 -19.20
CA TRP A 110 19.11 -16.63 -18.45
C TRP A 110 19.44 -17.85 -19.32
N TRP A 111 18.96 -17.90 -20.57
CA TRP A 111 19.34 -18.92 -21.55
C TRP A 111 20.49 -18.42 -22.42
#